data_AF-A0A8T1ZRZ8-F1
#
_entry.id   AF-A0A8T1ZRZ8-F1
#
_cell.length_a   1.000
_cell.length_b   1.000
_cell.length_c   1.000
_cell.angle_alpha   90.00
_cell.angle_beta   90.00
_cell.angle_gamma   90.00
#
_symmetry.space_group_name_H-M   'P 1'
#
loop_
_entity.id
_entity.type
_entity.pdbx_description
1 polymer ?
#
loop_
_entity_poly.entity_id
_entity_poly.type
_entity_poly.pdbx_seq_one_letter_code
_entity_poly.pdbx_strand_id
1 'polypeptide(L)'
;MEKTEWSDLPEELLDLIANRYSSNIDVLRIRSICKYWRSTFTMSKERLQFRFARYLPTSNKKIKACLFPTTFFRITLPSSCPNKGWLIRTSQASKYRKITLLSPISGELIIHSHQTLDLLKVGVSEIRQSYKIKIFDELKDEKIQSDIFSNYDMKYDKKPSDVFYRVAFLDNMFFAINRDKKIWCCNTREGSRSWTKINNQVEDFSDIILHKGRIYAVDLKGATWWISLSQLSVVQQTPSTPLDYYNYDSCEDTRLVEYCGDLCIVHQLSVTQHYIRRTVGFKVYKMDDDLAKWVEVSSLGDKALIVAWDSCFTVVASEYHGCLKNSIYFFYDYGENLKVFKLDDGSIIEMTDISSQSCFHMFSLPFL
;
A
#
# COMPACT_ATOMS: atom_id res chain seq x y z
N MET A 1 4.29 -3.38 45.20
CA MET A 1 3.42 -3.41 43.99
C MET A 1 3.42 -4.83 43.49
N GLU A 2 2.28 -5.51 43.54
CA GLU A 2 2.13 -6.81 42.88
C GLU A 2 2.39 -6.66 41.39
N LYS A 3 3.24 -7.52 40.83
CA LYS A 3 3.43 -7.63 39.39
C LYS A 3 2.21 -8.35 38.84
N THR A 4 1.38 -7.62 38.10
CA THR A 4 0.34 -8.23 37.28
C THR A 4 1.00 -9.01 36.14
N GLU A 5 0.69 -10.29 36.02
CA GLU A 5 1.17 -11.10 34.89
C GLU A 5 0.25 -10.91 33.68
N TRP A 6 0.81 -11.00 32.47
CA TRP A 6 0.04 -10.94 31.21
C TRP A 6 -1.02 -12.05 31.11
N SER A 7 -0.84 -13.13 31.89
CA SER A 7 -1.77 -14.25 32.01
C SER A 7 -3.07 -13.87 32.72
N ASP A 8 -3.04 -12.81 33.55
CA ASP A 8 -4.18 -12.34 34.36
C ASP A 8 -4.97 -11.23 33.67
N LEU A 9 -4.64 -10.90 32.42
CA LEU A 9 -5.32 -9.83 31.68
C LEU A 9 -6.78 -10.22 31.40
N PRO A 10 -7.77 -9.39 31.78
CA PRO A 10 -9.18 -9.65 31.47
C PRO A 10 -9.44 -9.85 29.98
N GLU A 11 -10.38 -10.73 29.66
CA GLU A 11 -10.76 -11.06 28.27
C GLU A 11 -11.17 -9.81 27.47
N GLU A 12 -11.82 -8.84 28.11
CA GLU A 12 -12.27 -7.59 27.50
C GLU A 12 -11.09 -6.74 26.99
N LEU A 13 -9.98 -6.70 27.74
CA LEU A 13 -8.77 -5.99 27.33
C LEU A 13 -8.03 -6.76 26.24
N LEU A 14 -7.97 -8.09 26.34
CA LEU A 14 -7.42 -8.94 25.27
C LEU A 14 -8.20 -8.76 23.96
N ASP A 15 -9.52 -8.66 24.01
CA ASP A 15 -10.35 -8.42 22.85
C ASP A 15 -10.17 -7.02 22.26
N LEU A 16 -9.96 -6.00 23.09
CA LEU A 16 -9.61 -4.65 22.63
C LEU A 16 -8.23 -4.61 21.97
N ILE A 17 -7.25 -5.30 22.54
CA ILE A 17 -5.91 -5.47 21.96
C ILE A 17 -6.03 -6.18 20.61
N ALA A 18 -6.77 -7.29 20.56
CA ALA A 18 -7.02 -8.04 19.34
C ALA A 18 -7.64 -7.19 18.22
N ASN A 19 -8.59 -6.32 18.58
CA ASN A 19 -9.31 -5.48 17.63
C ASN A 19 -8.45 -4.35 17.05
N ARG A 20 -7.31 -4.02 17.67
CA ARG A 20 -6.35 -3.04 17.14
C ARG A 20 -5.43 -3.63 16.07
N TYR A 21 -5.29 -4.95 16.00
CA TYR A 21 -4.48 -5.60 14.97
C TYR A 21 -5.29 -5.83 13.70
N SER A 22 -4.90 -5.15 12.63
CA SER A 22 -5.47 -5.33 11.28
C SER A 22 -4.87 -6.51 10.53
N SER A 23 -3.66 -6.98 10.92
CA SER A 23 -2.97 -8.10 10.29
C SER A 23 -3.54 -9.47 10.70
N ASN A 24 -3.75 -10.33 9.71
CA ASN A 24 -4.10 -11.74 9.90
C ASN A 24 -3.00 -12.53 10.63
N ILE A 25 -1.74 -12.21 10.35
CA ILE A 25 -0.59 -12.91 10.93
C ILE A 25 -0.46 -12.56 12.41
N ASP A 26 -0.69 -11.32 12.80
CA ASP A 26 -0.62 -10.92 14.20
C ASP A 26 -1.67 -11.65 15.04
N VAL A 27 -2.91 -11.78 14.55
CA VAL A 27 -3.93 -12.58 15.25
C VAL A 27 -3.51 -14.06 15.36
N LEU A 28 -2.90 -14.64 14.33
CA LEU A 28 -2.43 -16.03 14.38
C LEU A 28 -1.25 -16.20 15.36
N ARG A 29 -0.29 -15.27 15.35
CA ARG A 29 0.83 -15.22 16.30
C ARG A 29 0.32 -15.11 17.72
N ILE A 30 -0.61 -14.21 17.98
CA ILE A 30 -1.21 -14.02 19.29
C ILE A 30 -1.93 -15.29 19.78
N ARG A 31 -2.70 -15.95 18.90
CA ARG A 31 -3.33 -17.24 19.18
C ARG A 31 -2.34 -18.40 19.35
N SER A 32 -1.09 -18.22 18.98
CA SER A 32 -0.03 -19.20 19.19
C SER A 32 0.65 -19.08 20.55
N ILE A 33 0.47 -17.96 21.28
CA ILE A 33 1.14 -17.69 22.56
C ILE A 33 0.78 -18.73 23.63
N CYS A 34 -0.52 -18.88 23.97
CA CYS A 34 -0.97 -19.87 24.94
C CYS A 34 -2.42 -20.30 24.70
N LYS A 35 -2.90 -21.32 25.43
CA LYS A 35 -4.27 -21.85 25.29
C LYS A 35 -5.34 -20.80 25.61
N TYR A 36 -5.13 -19.99 26.66
CA TYR A 36 -6.06 -18.94 27.09
C TYR A 36 -6.23 -17.88 25.98
N TRP A 37 -5.14 -17.32 25.48
CA TRP A 37 -5.18 -16.36 24.37
C TRP A 37 -5.75 -16.98 23.09
N ARG A 38 -5.49 -18.27 22.83
CA ARG A 38 -6.10 -18.96 21.69
C ARG A 38 -7.63 -19.05 21.77
N SER A 39 -8.17 -19.27 22.98
CA SER A 39 -9.62 -19.38 23.21
C SER A 39 -10.30 -18.02 23.24
N THR A 40 -9.69 -17.00 23.83
CA THR A 40 -10.27 -15.64 23.91
C THR A 40 -10.32 -14.98 22.53
N PHE A 41 -9.30 -15.18 21.70
CA PHE A 41 -9.25 -14.67 20.33
C PHE A 41 -10.09 -15.54 19.38
N THR A 42 -11.39 -15.64 19.63
CA THR A 42 -12.32 -16.21 18.66
C THR A 42 -12.42 -15.28 17.46
N MET A 43 -12.42 -15.87 16.25
CA MET A 43 -12.69 -15.14 15.01
C MET A 43 -14.17 -14.76 14.99
N SER A 44 -14.52 -13.63 15.61
CA SER A 44 -15.86 -13.08 15.50
C SER A 44 -16.19 -12.83 14.02
N LYS A 45 -17.48 -12.93 13.66
CA LYS A 45 -17.94 -12.66 12.28
C LYS A 45 -17.49 -11.27 11.82
N GLU A 46 -17.44 -10.29 12.71
CA GLU A 46 -16.95 -8.93 12.44
C GLU A 46 -15.44 -8.90 12.12
N ARG A 47 -14.61 -9.62 12.89
CA ARG A 47 -13.16 -9.79 12.62
C ARG A 47 -12.87 -10.49 11.29
N LEU A 48 -13.83 -11.26 10.76
CA LEU A 48 -13.73 -11.86 9.43
C LEU A 48 -14.09 -10.87 8.31
N GLN A 49 -14.98 -9.90 8.58
CA GLN A 49 -15.40 -8.95 7.56
C GLN A 49 -14.23 -8.06 7.07
N PHE A 50 -13.26 -7.73 7.93
CA PHE A 50 -12.12 -6.86 7.57
C PHE A 50 -11.03 -7.57 6.76
N ARG A 51 -11.07 -8.91 6.69
CA ARG A 51 -10.04 -9.73 6.02
C ARG A 51 -10.27 -9.92 4.53
N PHE A 52 -11.45 -9.55 4.06
CA PHE A 52 -11.96 -10.00 2.77
C PHE A 52 -12.52 -8.84 1.97
N ALA A 53 -12.90 -9.16 0.74
CA ALA A 53 -13.42 -8.20 -0.20
C ALA A 53 -14.62 -7.44 0.40
N ARG A 54 -14.58 -6.11 0.40
CA ARG A 54 -15.66 -5.25 0.92
C ARG A 54 -16.28 -4.45 -0.19
N TYR A 55 -17.61 -4.45 -0.29
CA TYR A 55 -18.30 -3.53 -1.17
C TYR A 55 -18.23 -2.13 -0.59
N LEU A 56 -17.67 -1.22 -1.38
CA LEU A 56 -17.72 0.19 -1.10
C LEU A 56 -19.09 0.72 -1.55
N PRO A 57 -19.65 1.68 -0.82
CA PRO A 57 -20.82 2.38 -1.32
C PRO A 57 -20.53 3.08 -2.64
N THR A 58 -21.54 3.16 -3.49
CA THR A 58 -21.45 3.90 -4.76
C THR A 58 -22.74 4.70 -4.90
N SER A 59 -22.62 5.94 -5.38
CA SER A 59 -23.79 6.78 -5.68
C SER A 59 -24.62 6.17 -6.82
N ASN A 60 -23.94 5.52 -7.76
CA ASN A 60 -24.55 4.82 -8.88
C ASN A 60 -24.82 3.35 -8.54
N LYS A 61 -26.09 2.98 -8.39
CA LYS A 61 -26.53 1.61 -8.11
C LYS A 61 -26.03 0.57 -9.12
N LYS A 62 -25.69 0.98 -10.35
CA LYS A 62 -25.19 0.09 -11.41
C LYS A 62 -23.70 -0.24 -11.26
N ILE A 63 -22.96 0.57 -10.50
CA ILE A 63 -21.53 0.41 -10.31
C ILE A 63 -21.30 -0.19 -8.94
N LYS A 64 -20.62 -1.32 -8.87
CA LYS A 64 -20.14 -1.91 -7.62
C LYS A 64 -18.65 -1.68 -7.49
N ALA A 65 -18.24 -0.93 -6.48
CA ALA A 65 -16.84 -0.84 -6.09
C ALA A 65 -16.56 -1.84 -4.97
N CYS A 66 -15.44 -2.53 -5.03
CA CYS A 66 -15.05 -3.52 -4.05
C CYS A 66 -13.57 -3.39 -3.70
N LEU A 67 -13.29 -3.33 -2.40
CA LEU A 67 -11.97 -3.24 -1.81
C LEU A 67 -11.44 -4.65 -1.55
N PHE A 68 -10.32 -5.02 -2.14
CA PHE A 68 -9.65 -6.29 -1.98
C PHE A 68 -8.36 -6.09 -1.17
N PRO A 69 -8.20 -6.73 -0.01
CA PRO A 69 -6.93 -6.68 0.71
C PRO A 69 -5.86 -7.41 -0.11
N THR A 70 -4.70 -6.78 -0.19
CA THR A 70 -3.48 -7.42 -0.70
C THR A 70 -2.37 -7.27 0.32
N THR A 71 -1.60 -8.33 0.55
CA THR A 71 -0.58 -8.33 1.59
C THR A 71 0.78 -8.72 1.01
N PHE A 72 1.79 -7.97 1.41
CA PHE A 72 3.20 -8.19 1.09
C PHE A 72 3.83 -9.02 2.19
N PHE A 73 4.53 -10.07 1.79
CA PHE A 73 5.25 -10.97 2.70
C PHE A 73 6.70 -11.11 2.29
N ARG A 74 7.57 -11.25 3.28
CA ARG A 74 8.92 -11.79 3.13
C ARG A 74 8.86 -13.30 3.37
N ILE A 75 9.36 -14.07 2.41
CA ILE A 75 9.51 -15.52 2.53
C ILE A 75 11.00 -15.85 2.64
N THR A 76 11.39 -16.64 3.63
CA THR A 76 12.77 -17.11 3.81
C THR A 76 12.82 -18.63 3.86
N LEU A 77 13.93 -19.21 3.42
CA LEU A 77 14.20 -20.64 3.60
C LEU A 77 14.97 -20.86 4.91
N PRO A 78 14.63 -21.88 5.72
CA PRO A 78 15.30 -22.12 7.00
C PRO A 78 16.81 -22.37 6.89
N SER A 79 17.29 -22.85 5.73
CA SER A 79 18.68 -23.27 5.50
C SER A 79 19.52 -22.29 4.67
N SER A 80 18.96 -21.18 4.18
CA SER A 80 19.71 -20.19 3.41
C SER A 80 20.48 -19.26 4.34
N CYS A 81 21.81 -19.41 4.37
CA CYS A 81 22.75 -18.40 4.84
C CYS A 81 23.36 -17.70 3.62
N PRO A 82 23.21 -16.37 3.45
CA PRO A 82 22.52 -15.42 4.33
C PRO A 82 21.00 -15.63 4.35
N ASN A 83 20.32 -15.23 5.45
CA ASN A 83 18.86 -15.29 5.66
C ASN A 83 18.09 -14.32 4.74
N LYS A 84 18.44 -14.33 3.46
CA LYS A 84 17.78 -13.55 2.43
C LYS A 84 16.43 -14.16 2.13
N GLY A 85 15.49 -13.31 1.74
CA GLY A 85 14.16 -13.72 1.39
C GLY A 85 13.71 -13.19 0.04
N TRP A 86 12.52 -13.64 -0.33
CA TRP A 86 11.78 -13.12 -1.48
C TRP A 86 10.64 -12.24 -1.01
N LEU A 87 10.34 -11.22 -1.80
CA LEU A 87 9.14 -10.42 -1.64
C LEU A 87 8.03 -11.06 -2.47
N ILE A 88 6.96 -11.50 -1.80
CA ILE A 88 5.76 -11.97 -2.48
C ILE A 88 4.59 -11.06 -2.13
N ARG A 89 3.61 -11.02 -3.03
CA ARG A 89 2.35 -10.34 -2.79
C ARG A 89 1.20 -11.29 -3.01
N THR A 90 0.20 -11.21 -2.15
CA THR A 90 -0.97 -12.08 -2.23
C THR A 90 -2.26 -11.29 -2.14
N SER A 91 -3.35 -11.89 -2.59
CA SER A 91 -4.71 -11.38 -2.47
C SER A 91 -5.63 -12.52 -2.06
N GLN A 92 -6.52 -12.29 -1.09
CA GLN A 92 -7.56 -13.24 -0.72
C GLN A 92 -8.93 -12.54 -0.63
N ALA A 93 -9.83 -12.92 -1.54
CA ALA A 93 -11.14 -12.28 -1.64
C ALA A 93 -12.13 -12.77 -0.58
N SER A 94 -12.03 -14.01 -0.13
CA SER A 94 -12.90 -14.59 0.90
C SER A 94 -12.23 -15.79 1.59
N LYS A 95 -12.73 -16.18 2.76
CA LYS A 95 -12.23 -17.35 3.52
C LYS A 95 -12.24 -18.65 2.70
N TYR A 96 -13.20 -18.77 1.78
CA TYR A 96 -13.42 -19.97 0.98
C TYR A 96 -12.65 -19.97 -0.33
N ARG A 97 -12.06 -18.83 -0.72
CA ARG A 97 -11.26 -18.72 -1.95
C ARG A 97 -9.79 -18.98 -1.65
N LYS A 98 -9.13 -19.65 -2.60
CA LYS A 98 -7.68 -19.84 -2.61
C LYS A 98 -6.98 -18.48 -2.59
N ILE A 99 -5.85 -18.43 -1.89
CA ILE A 99 -4.94 -17.28 -1.90
C ILE A 99 -4.40 -17.15 -3.32
N THR A 100 -4.49 -15.95 -3.87
CA THR A 100 -4.03 -15.62 -5.21
C THR A 100 -2.66 -14.94 -5.09
N LEU A 101 -1.69 -15.42 -5.86
CA LEU A 101 -0.36 -14.80 -5.92
C LEU A 101 -0.35 -13.67 -6.96
N LEU A 102 0.25 -12.55 -6.59
CA LEU A 102 0.39 -11.38 -7.43
C LEU A 102 1.87 -11.03 -7.63
N SER A 103 2.19 -10.42 -8.76
CA SER A 103 3.46 -9.72 -8.94
C SER A 103 3.59 -8.66 -7.84
N PRO A 104 4.71 -8.62 -7.09
CA PRO A 104 4.82 -7.75 -5.93
C PRO A 104 4.52 -6.29 -6.23
N ILE A 105 5.10 -5.74 -7.29
CA ILE A 105 5.04 -4.30 -7.54
C ILE A 105 3.90 -3.96 -8.52
N SER A 106 3.70 -4.71 -9.62
CA SER A 106 2.59 -4.46 -10.57
C SER A 106 1.22 -4.88 -10.04
N GLY A 107 1.16 -5.88 -9.16
CA GLY A 107 -0.09 -6.40 -8.61
C GLY A 107 -0.91 -7.23 -9.62
N GLU A 108 -0.30 -7.64 -10.72
CA GLU A 108 -0.89 -8.54 -11.73
C GLU A 108 -0.90 -9.99 -11.25
N LEU A 109 -1.80 -10.79 -11.81
CA LEU A 109 -1.96 -12.20 -11.45
C LEU A 109 -0.79 -13.02 -11.98
N ILE A 110 -0.14 -13.78 -11.10
CA ILE A 110 0.84 -14.80 -11.52
C ILE A 110 0.09 -16.10 -11.78
N ILE A 111 -0.12 -16.44 -13.07
CA ILE A 111 -0.90 -17.61 -13.50
C ILE A 111 -0.05 -18.90 -13.47
N HIS A 112 1.28 -18.79 -13.57
CA HIS A 112 2.17 -19.90 -13.95
C HIS A 112 2.68 -20.81 -12.82
N SER A 113 2.10 -20.78 -11.62
CA SER A 113 2.58 -21.62 -10.51
C SER A 113 1.63 -22.80 -10.25
N HIS A 114 1.94 -23.97 -10.82
CA HIS A 114 1.38 -25.25 -10.33
C HIS A 114 1.97 -25.67 -8.98
N GLN A 115 2.97 -24.93 -8.49
CA GLN A 115 3.65 -25.22 -7.24
C GLN A 115 2.85 -24.74 -6.04
N THR A 116 2.80 -25.59 -5.04
CA THR A 116 2.19 -25.28 -3.74
C THR A 116 3.31 -25.00 -2.76
N LEU A 117 3.30 -23.82 -2.15
CA LEU A 117 4.26 -23.46 -1.11
C LEU A 117 3.76 -23.98 0.25
N ASP A 118 4.52 -24.88 0.86
CA ASP A 118 4.25 -25.35 2.22
C ASP A 118 4.76 -24.32 3.24
N LEU A 119 3.83 -23.54 3.80
CA LEU A 119 4.13 -22.48 4.76
C LEU A 119 4.74 -23.01 6.07
N LEU A 120 4.67 -24.32 6.36
CA LEU A 120 5.32 -24.91 7.53
C LEU A 120 6.84 -25.10 7.32
N LYS A 121 7.30 -25.08 6.07
CA LYS A 121 8.70 -25.30 5.70
C LYS A 121 9.46 -24.01 5.41
N VAL A 122 8.80 -22.86 5.46
CA VAL A 122 9.38 -21.56 5.13
C VAL A 122 9.11 -20.54 6.24
N GLY A 123 10.04 -19.61 6.42
CA GLY A 123 9.78 -18.42 7.23
C GLY A 123 8.84 -17.48 6.50
N VAL A 124 7.80 -17.00 7.17
CA VAL A 124 6.82 -16.05 6.61
C VAL A 124 6.71 -14.85 7.54
N SER A 125 6.98 -13.67 7.02
CA SER A 125 6.83 -12.40 7.75
C SER A 125 5.99 -11.43 6.95
N GLU A 126 4.92 -10.91 7.55
CA GLU A 126 4.14 -9.82 6.96
C GLU A 126 4.96 -8.54 6.97
N ILE A 127 5.00 -7.86 5.84
CA ILE A 127 5.65 -6.56 5.69
C ILE A 127 4.59 -5.47 5.81
N ARG A 128 3.52 -5.59 5.00
CA ARG A 128 2.47 -4.59 4.92
C ARG A 128 1.21 -5.14 4.26
N GLN A 129 0.05 -4.69 4.73
CA GLN A 129 -1.22 -4.83 4.02
C GLN A 129 -1.58 -3.53 3.30
N SER A 130 -2.08 -3.67 2.08
CA SER A 130 -2.65 -2.61 1.24
C SER A 130 -4.01 -3.06 0.71
N TYR A 131 -4.70 -2.16 0.01
CA TYR A 131 -6.04 -2.44 -0.50
C TYR A 131 -6.18 -2.04 -1.96
N LYS A 132 -6.61 -3.01 -2.77
CA LYS A 132 -6.94 -2.83 -4.18
C LYS A 132 -8.41 -2.52 -4.37
N ILE A 133 -8.75 -1.42 -5.03
CA ILE A 133 -10.13 -1.18 -5.45
C ILE A 133 -10.35 -1.83 -6.81
N LYS A 134 -11.44 -2.61 -6.95
CA LYS A 134 -11.97 -3.07 -8.23
C LYS A 134 -13.38 -2.53 -8.42
N ILE A 135 -13.68 -2.12 -9.64
CA ILE A 135 -14.98 -1.54 -10.00
C ILE A 135 -15.62 -2.44 -11.05
N PHE A 136 -16.89 -2.75 -10.86
CA PHE A 136 -17.70 -3.59 -11.73
C PHE A 136 -18.94 -2.81 -12.17
N ASP A 137 -19.37 -3.01 -13.41
CA ASP A 137 -20.65 -2.53 -13.94
C ASP A 137 -21.60 -3.73 -14.05
N GLU A 138 -22.77 -3.68 -13.41
CA GLU A 138 -23.70 -4.81 -13.37
C GLU A 138 -24.38 -5.11 -14.72
N LEU A 139 -24.43 -4.15 -15.65
CA LEU A 139 -25.13 -4.32 -16.93
C LEU A 139 -24.25 -4.91 -18.03
N LYS A 140 -22.94 -4.99 -17.80
CA LYS A 140 -22.00 -5.66 -18.68
C LYS A 140 -21.42 -6.82 -17.89
N ASP A 141 -21.80 -8.05 -18.22
CA ASP A 141 -21.19 -9.29 -17.69
C ASP A 141 -19.69 -9.43 -18.03
N GLU A 142 -19.14 -8.43 -18.71
CA GLU A 142 -17.73 -8.21 -18.88
C GLU A 142 -17.16 -7.60 -17.60
N LYS A 143 -16.22 -8.32 -16.97
CA LYS A 143 -15.16 -7.66 -16.20
C LYS A 143 -14.74 -6.46 -17.04
N ILE A 144 -14.94 -5.25 -16.54
CA ILE A 144 -14.14 -4.14 -17.04
C ILE A 144 -12.72 -4.51 -16.59
N GLN A 145 -12.01 -5.26 -17.43
CA GLN A 145 -10.56 -5.39 -17.41
C GLN A 145 -10.01 -4.07 -17.94
N SER A 146 -10.47 -2.97 -17.34
CA SER A 146 -9.69 -1.76 -17.32
C SER A 146 -8.69 -2.00 -16.20
N ASP A 147 -7.53 -2.51 -16.58
CA ASP A 147 -6.33 -2.00 -15.96
C ASP A 147 -6.51 -0.49 -15.83
N ILE A 148 -6.52 0.01 -14.60
CA ILE A 148 -6.91 1.38 -14.29
C ILE A 148 -5.94 2.41 -14.93
N PHE A 149 -4.93 1.95 -15.68
CA PHE A 149 -3.84 2.78 -16.20
C PHE A 149 -3.41 2.52 -17.66
N SER A 150 -4.11 1.74 -18.49
CA SER A 150 -3.75 1.61 -19.92
C SER A 150 -4.79 2.23 -20.90
N ASN A 151 -4.43 3.44 -21.33
CA ASN A 151 -4.53 4.06 -22.66
C ASN A 151 -5.84 4.22 -23.47
N TYR A 152 -6.12 5.51 -23.75
CA TYR A 152 -6.74 6.12 -24.95
C TYR A 152 -8.15 5.61 -25.37
N ASP A 153 -9.18 6.42 -25.68
CA ASP A 153 -9.34 7.85 -25.84
C ASP A 153 -10.85 8.21 -25.85
N MET A 154 -11.16 9.44 -25.47
CA MET A 154 -12.30 10.29 -25.86
C MET A 154 -13.68 9.69 -26.24
N LYS A 155 -14.73 10.05 -25.47
CA LYS A 155 -15.76 11.05 -25.85
C LYS A 155 -16.94 11.01 -24.89
N TYR A 156 -17.30 12.19 -24.37
CA TYR A 156 -18.63 12.55 -23.87
C TYR A 156 -19.42 11.44 -23.16
N ASP A 157 -19.09 11.19 -21.91
CA ASP A 157 -20.12 11.12 -20.87
C ASP A 157 -19.45 11.21 -19.51
N LYS A 158 -19.93 12.13 -18.67
CA LYS A 158 -19.52 12.26 -17.27
C LYS A 158 -19.71 10.90 -16.58
N LYS A 159 -18.63 10.12 -16.45
CA LYS A 159 -18.53 8.90 -15.64
C LYS A 159 -17.91 9.23 -14.28
N PRO A 160 -18.24 8.47 -13.23
CA PRO A 160 -18.50 9.03 -11.92
C PRO A 160 -17.22 9.54 -11.25
N SER A 161 -17.35 10.73 -10.66
CA SER A 161 -16.42 11.34 -9.69
C SER A 161 -15.98 10.39 -8.57
N ASP A 162 -16.65 9.26 -8.36
CA ASP A 162 -16.52 8.38 -7.20
C ASP A 162 -15.53 7.22 -7.41
N VAL A 163 -14.74 7.24 -8.48
CA VAL A 163 -13.67 6.25 -8.68
C VAL A 163 -12.51 6.60 -7.76
N PHE A 164 -12.31 5.79 -6.72
CA PHE A 164 -11.20 5.94 -5.78
C PHE A 164 -9.95 5.20 -6.26
N TYR A 165 -8.77 5.79 -6.06
CA TYR A 165 -7.49 5.15 -6.48
C TYR A 165 -6.49 4.96 -5.33
N ARG A 166 -6.70 5.60 -4.16
CA ARG A 166 -5.96 5.35 -2.92
C ARG A 166 -6.92 5.19 -1.76
N VAL A 167 -6.60 4.28 -0.83
CA VAL A 167 -7.42 3.99 0.34
C VAL A 167 -6.54 3.82 1.57
N ALA A 168 -6.96 4.45 2.66
CA ALA A 168 -6.47 4.19 4.00
C ALA A 168 -7.64 3.74 4.89
N PHE A 169 -7.33 2.95 5.91
CA PHE A 169 -8.31 2.38 6.80
C PHE A 169 -7.90 2.62 8.25
N LEU A 170 -8.86 3.05 9.07
CA LEU A 170 -8.70 3.23 10.51
C LEU A 170 -9.98 2.74 11.19
N ASP A 171 -9.86 1.67 11.99
CA ASP A 171 -10.93 1.04 12.77
C ASP A 171 -12.17 0.60 11.99
N ASN A 172 -13.12 1.49 11.72
CA ASN A 172 -14.33 1.21 10.93
C ASN A 172 -14.56 2.26 9.85
N MET A 173 -13.57 3.10 9.63
CA MET A 173 -13.60 4.21 8.70
C MET A 173 -12.67 3.91 7.54
N PHE A 174 -13.23 3.98 6.33
CA PHE A 174 -12.44 4.04 5.11
C PHE A 174 -12.23 5.50 4.73
N PHE A 175 -11.01 5.82 4.31
CA PHE A 175 -10.66 7.09 3.70
C PHE A 175 -10.15 6.81 2.31
N ALA A 176 -10.61 7.57 1.33
CA ALA A 176 -10.22 7.35 -0.05
C ALA A 176 -10.06 8.65 -0.81
N ILE A 177 -9.11 8.66 -1.75
CA ILE A 177 -8.93 9.77 -2.69
C ILE A 177 -9.59 9.37 -4.01
N ASN A 178 -10.54 10.20 -4.46
CA ASN A 178 -11.27 9.99 -5.71
C ASN A 178 -10.51 10.57 -6.91
N ARG A 179 -10.99 10.34 -8.15
CA ARG A 179 -10.37 10.89 -9.38
C ARG A 179 -10.22 12.41 -9.38
N ASP A 180 -11.12 13.11 -8.70
CA ASP A 180 -11.05 14.57 -8.52
C ASP A 180 -10.05 14.98 -7.43
N LYS A 181 -9.20 14.05 -6.96
CA LYS A 181 -8.17 14.25 -5.95
C LYS A 181 -8.71 14.79 -4.61
N LYS A 182 -9.98 14.50 -4.30
CA LYS A 182 -10.63 14.85 -3.02
C LYS A 182 -10.70 13.64 -2.10
N ILE A 183 -10.61 13.92 -0.80
CA ILE A 183 -10.72 12.91 0.25
C ILE A 183 -12.18 12.71 0.62
N TRP A 184 -12.58 11.45 0.69
CA TRP A 184 -13.89 11.00 1.15
C TRP A 184 -13.73 9.98 2.27
N CYS A 185 -14.67 9.95 3.20
CA CYS A 185 -14.72 8.95 4.26
C CYS A 185 -16.04 8.19 4.27
N CYS A 186 -16.01 6.93 4.72
CA CYS A 186 -17.20 6.10 4.90
C CYS A 186 -17.09 5.32 6.21
N ASN A 187 -18.14 5.37 7.04
CA ASN A 187 -18.27 4.55 8.24
C ASN A 187 -18.96 3.23 7.91
N THR A 188 -18.37 2.09 8.27
CA THR A 188 -18.99 0.77 8.00
C THR A 188 -19.93 0.27 9.07
N ARG A 189 -19.98 0.89 10.26
CA ARG A 189 -20.84 0.44 11.36
C ARG A 189 -22.28 0.92 11.24
N GLU A 190 -22.51 2.10 10.68
CA GLU A 190 -23.81 2.78 10.79
C GLU A 190 -24.88 2.25 9.84
N GLY A 191 -24.61 1.21 9.02
CA GLY A 191 -25.53 0.73 7.99
C GLY A 191 -25.77 1.72 6.84
N SER A 192 -25.55 3.01 7.12
CA SER A 192 -25.32 4.12 6.20
C SER A 192 -24.09 3.83 5.34
N ARG A 193 -24.35 3.32 4.14
CA ARG A 193 -23.33 3.16 3.09
C ARG A 193 -23.25 4.46 2.30
N SER A 194 -22.88 5.58 2.92
CA SER A 194 -22.70 6.84 2.20
C SER A 194 -21.31 7.39 2.40
N TRP A 195 -20.64 7.70 1.29
CA TRP A 195 -19.40 8.46 1.31
C TRP A 195 -19.70 9.91 1.68
N THR A 196 -18.92 10.44 2.61
CA THR A 196 -18.96 11.84 3.02
C THR A 196 -17.66 12.50 2.58
N LYS A 197 -17.76 13.61 1.87
CA LYS A 197 -16.58 14.39 1.46
C LYS A 197 -15.98 15.07 2.69
N ILE A 198 -14.67 14.97 2.87
CA ILE A 198 -13.96 15.70 3.92
C ILE A 198 -13.83 17.17 3.51
N ASN A 199 -14.32 18.08 4.33
CA ASN A 199 -14.28 19.51 4.03
C ASN A 199 -12.85 20.06 4.18
N ASN A 200 -12.39 20.77 3.17
CA ASN A 200 -11.04 21.34 3.15
C ASN A 200 -10.90 22.47 2.11
N GLN A 201 -9.83 23.26 2.25
CA GLN A 201 -9.43 24.31 1.31
C GLN A 201 -8.34 23.84 0.32
N VAL A 202 -8.02 22.54 0.31
CA VAL A 202 -6.95 21.97 -0.51
C VAL A 202 -7.49 21.68 -1.90
N GLU A 203 -6.72 22.10 -2.91
CA GLU A 203 -7.06 21.87 -4.31
C GLU A 203 -7.01 20.39 -4.63
N ASP A 204 -5.88 19.72 -4.48
CA ASP A 204 -5.74 18.33 -4.91
C ASP A 204 -4.84 17.55 -3.95
N PHE A 205 -5.30 16.36 -3.55
CA PHE A 205 -4.51 15.37 -2.82
C PHE A 205 -3.93 14.30 -3.76
N SER A 206 -2.69 13.90 -3.49
CA SER A 206 -1.99 12.86 -4.27
C SER A 206 -2.09 11.49 -3.61
N ASP A 207 -1.86 11.40 -2.30
CA ASP A 207 -1.82 10.14 -1.57
C ASP A 207 -2.38 10.23 -0.14
N ILE A 208 -2.72 9.07 0.43
CA ILE A 208 -3.26 8.93 1.78
C ILE A 208 -2.69 7.68 2.47
N ILE A 209 -2.37 7.79 3.76
CA ILE A 209 -1.74 6.72 4.54
C ILE A 209 -2.19 6.75 6.00
N LEU A 210 -2.26 5.58 6.64
CA LEU A 210 -2.31 5.47 8.09
C LEU A 210 -0.88 5.42 8.64
N HIS A 211 -0.53 6.35 9.52
CA HIS A 211 0.77 6.38 10.18
C HIS A 211 0.61 6.80 11.65
N LYS A 212 1.26 6.07 12.58
CA LYS A 212 1.17 6.32 14.04
C LYS A 212 -0.27 6.56 14.56
N GLY A 213 -1.23 5.78 14.05
CA GLY A 213 -2.64 5.85 14.47
C GLY A 213 -3.43 7.04 13.94
N ARG A 214 -2.89 7.81 12.99
CA ARG A 214 -3.55 8.94 12.33
C ARG A 214 -3.55 8.78 10.82
N ILE A 215 -4.59 9.28 10.17
CA ILE A 215 -4.67 9.31 8.71
C ILE A 215 -4.03 10.61 8.23
N TYR A 216 -3.00 10.46 7.41
CA TYR A 216 -2.31 11.55 6.74
C TYR A 216 -2.60 11.52 5.25
N ALA A 217 -2.71 12.69 4.65
CA ALA A 217 -2.78 12.90 3.22
C ALA A 217 -1.71 13.90 2.80
N VAL A 218 -1.27 13.81 1.55
CA VAL A 218 -0.31 14.74 0.95
C VAL A 218 -0.94 15.42 -0.26
N ASP A 219 -0.74 16.72 -0.38
CA ASP A 219 -1.16 17.46 -1.57
C ASP A 219 -0.10 17.40 -2.68
N LEU A 220 -0.43 17.94 -3.86
CA LEU A 220 0.50 17.97 -5.01
C LEU A 220 1.75 18.83 -4.77
N LYS A 221 1.76 19.69 -3.74
CA LYS A 221 2.91 20.54 -3.38
C LYS A 221 3.80 19.86 -2.33
N GLY A 222 3.45 18.65 -1.88
CA GLY A 222 4.16 17.95 -0.83
C GLY A 222 3.87 18.47 0.59
N ALA A 223 2.78 19.20 0.81
CA ALA A 223 2.35 19.54 2.17
C ALA A 223 1.54 18.37 2.75
N THR A 224 1.78 18.03 4.03
CA THR A 224 1.04 16.95 4.71
C THR A 224 -0.07 17.49 5.59
N TRP A 225 -1.16 16.73 5.60
CA TRP A 225 -2.42 17.05 6.24
C TRP A 225 -2.88 15.84 7.05
N TRP A 226 -3.33 16.02 8.28
CA TRP A 226 -3.98 14.95 9.03
C TRP A 226 -5.49 15.17 9.08
N ILE A 227 -6.24 14.07 9.08
CA ILE A 227 -7.70 14.12 9.07
C ILE A 227 -8.22 14.12 10.51
N SER A 228 -8.93 15.19 10.86
CA SER A 228 -9.65 15.31 12.13
C SER A 228 -11.00 14.59 12.02
N LEU A 229 -11.15 13.48 12.73
CA LEU A 229 -12.39 12.68 12.69
C LEU A 229 -13.57 13.37 13.37
N SER A 230 -13.31 14.19 14.39
CA SER A 230 -14.36 14.91 15.11
C SER A 230 -14.98 16.04 14.29
N GLN A 231 -14.19 16.66 13.42
CA GLN A 231 -14.61 17.80 12.60
C GLN A 231 -14.83 17.44 11.13
N LEU A 232 -14.48 16.21 10.71
CA LEU A 232 -14.45 15.77 9.31
C LEU A 232 -13.76 16.79 8.40
N SER A 233 -12.60 17.25 8.85
CA SER A 233 -11.77 18.27 8.21
C SER A 233 -10.32 17.82 8.13
N VAL A 234 -9.53 18.52 7.32
CA VAL A 234 -8.08 18.35 7.28
C VAL A 234 -7.40 19.49 8.03
N VAL A 235 -6.29 19.18 8.68
CA VAL A 235 -5.45 20.15 9.36
C VAL A 235 -4.04 20.04 8.80
N GLN A 236 -3.46 21.15 8.39
CA GLN A 236 -2.09 21.16 7.87
C GLN A 236 -1.13 20.82 9.00
N GLN A 237 -0.22 19.89 8.74
CA GLN A 237 0.82 19.52 9.69
C GLN A 237 2.18 20.09 9.27
N THR A 238 2.45 20.13 7.97
CA THR A 238 3.77 20.49 7.45
C THR A 238 3.65 21.44 6.26
N PRO A 239 4.66 22.29 6.01
CA PRO A 239 4.73 23.10 4.80
C PRO A 239 4.91 22.23 3.54
N SER A 240 4.78 22.84 2.36
CA SER A 240 5.14 22.20 1.09
C SER A 240 6.63 21.83 1.04
N THR A 241 6.96 20.79 0.29
CA THR A 241 8.37 20.46 -0.02
C THR A 241 9.01 21.55 -0.89
N PRO A 242 10.34 21.76 -0.83
CA PRO A 242 11.05 22.63 -1.77
C PRO A 242 10.78 22.19 -3.22
N LEU A 243 10.09 23.03 -4.01
CA LEU A 243 9.74 22.75 -5.40
C LEU A 243 10.80 23.34 -6.35
N ASP A 244 11.96 22.71 -6.46
CA ASP A 244 12.97 23.07 -7.48
C ASP A 244 12.80 22.17 -8.72
N TYR A 245 11.69 22.37 -9.46
CA TYR A 245 11.28 21.48 -10.56
C TYR A 245 11.23 22.14 -11.94
N TYR A 246 11.99 23.20 -12.18
CA TYR A 246 11.94 23.98 -13.43
C TYR A 246 12.15 23.17 -14.73
N ASN A 247 12.71 21.95 -14.65
CA ASN A 247 13.01 21.07 -15.78
C ASN A 247 12.03 19.89 -15.97
N TYR A 248 10.95 19.81 -15.18
CA TYR A 248 10.02 18.68 -15.23
C TYR A 248 8.61 19.15 -15.54
N ASP A 249 7.92 18.42 -16.43
CA ASP A 249 6.56 18.79 -16.83
C ASP A 249 5.56 18.59 -15.69
N SER A 250 5.79 17.62 -14.81
CA SER A 250 4.96 17.43 -13.63
C SER A 250 5.54 16.51 -12.55
N CYS A 251 5.09 16.72 -11.32
CA CYS A 251 5.15 15.78 -10.21
C CYS A 251 3.72 15.41 -9.75
N GLU A 252 2.92 14.82 -10.64
CA GLU A 252 1.52 14.51 -10.28
C GLU A 252 1.38 13.36 -9.26
N ASP A 253 2.41 12.53 -9.10
CA ASP A 253 2.40 11.39 -8.17
C ASP A 253 3.39 11.63 -7.03
N THR A 254 2.88 12.27 -5.98
CA THR A 254 3.54 12.45 -4.69
C THR A 254 3.03 11.37 -3.75
N ARG A 255 3.90 10.46 -3.32
CA ARG A 255 3.54 9.31 -2.47
C ARG A 255 3.96 9.54 -1.03
N LEU A 256 3.18 9.02 -0.09
CA LEU A 256 3.58 8.94 1.31
C LEU A 256 4.17 7.57 1.61
N VAL A 257 5.28 7.55 2.34
CA VAL A 257 5.93 6.31 2.78
C VAL A 257 6.41 6.42 4.22
N GLU A 258 6.33 5.30 4.94
CA GLU A 258 6.99 5.17 6.23
C GLU A 258 8.45 4.72 6.05
N TYR A 259 9.37 5.49 6.62
CA TYR A 259 10.82 5.25 6.60
C TYR A 259 11.38 5.38 8.01
N CYS A 260 11.92 4.30 8.57
CA CYS A 260 12.46 4.28 9.95
C CYS A 260 11.49 4.79 11.02
N GLY A 261 10.19 4.53 10.84
CA GLY A 261 9.14 5.01 11.75
C GLY A 261 8.75 6.46 11.54
N ASP A 262 9.32 7.16 10.55
CA ASP A 262 8.97 8.54 10.20
C ASP A 262 8.23 8.59 8.88
N LEU A 263 7.38 9.60 8.73
CA LEU A 263 6.65 9.85 7.50
C LEU A 263 7.56 10.60 6.52
N CYS A 264 7.77 10.03 5.33
CA CYS A 264 8.51 10.62 4.25
C CYS A 264 7.62 10.83 3.02
N ILE A 265 8.02 11.79 2.19
CA ILE A 265 7.38 12.09 0.90
C ILE A 265 8.29 11.58 -0.21
N VAL A 266 7.69 10.98 -1.23
CA VAL A 266 8.38 10.53 -2.43
C VAL A 266 7.76 11.25 -3.61
N HIS A 267 8.52 12.12 -4.25
CA HIS A 267 8.17 12.77 -5.50
C HIS A 267 8.65 11.92 -6.66
N GLN A 268 7.74 11.53 -7.56
CA GLN A 268 8.07 10.88 -8.81
C GLN A 268 8.17 11.93 -9.92
N LEU A 269 9.39 12.14 -10.44
CA LEU A 269 9.68 13.15 -11.45
C LEU A 269 9.45 12.57 -12.83
N SER A 270 8.70 13.31 -13.66
CA SER A 270 8.36 12.86 -15.00
C SER A 270 8.44 13.96 -16.04
N VAL A 271 8.78 13.56 -17.26
CA VAL A 271 8.81 14.41 -18.46
C VAL A 271 7.89 13.78 -19.50
N THR A 272 7.16 14.61 -20.23
CA THR A 272 6.24 14.24 -21.29
C THR A 272 6.90 14.54 -22.62
N GLN A 273 7.24 13.50 -23.37
CA GLN A 273 7.77 13.62 -24.73
C GLN A 273 6.86 12.88 -25.69
N HIS A 274 6.44 13.53 -26.78
CA HIS A 274 5.55 12.94 -27.79
C HIS A 274 4.29 12.27 -27.19
N TYR A 275 3.63 12.93 -26.23
CA TYR A 275 2.46 12.42 -25.49
C TYR A 275 2.71 11.17 -24.63
N ILE A 276 3.97 10.73 -24.52
CA ILE A 276 4.38 9.63 -23.65
C ILE A 276 5.04 10.23 -22.42
N ARG A 277 4.41 10.00 -21.26
CA ARG A 277 4.99 10.36 -19.97
C ARG A 277 6.04 9.34 -19.58
N ARG A 278 7.22 9.82 -19.20
CA ARG A 278 8.34 9.01 -18.72
C ARG A 278 8.81 9.44 -17.36
N THR A 279 9.02 8.47 -16.48
CA THR A 279 9.66 8.71 -15.18
C THR A 279 11.16 8.90 -15.37
N VAL A 280 11.68 10.03 -14.93
CA VAL A 280 13.09 10.41 -15.11
C VAL A 280 13.86 10.45 -13.80
N GLY A 281 13.16 10.37 -12.66
CA GLY A 281 13.83 10.29 -11.36
C GLY A 281 12.86 10.37 -10.20
N PHE A 282 13.44 10.37 -9.00
CA PHE A 282 12.70 10.46 -7.76
C PHE A 282 13.42 11.38 -6.78
N LYS A 283 12.66 12.03 -5.92
CA LYS A 283 13.19 12.70 -4.72
C LYS A 283 12.46 12.21 -3.49
N VAL A 284 13.20 11.95 -2.43
CA VAL A 284 12.66 11.52 -1.15
C VAL A 284 12.91 12.61 -0.13
N TYR A 285 11.88 13.03 0.60
CA TYR A 285 11.98 14.05 1.63
C TYR A 285 11.56 13.50 2.98
N LYS A 286 12.32 13.88 4.01
CA LYS A 286 12.02 13.62 5.41
C LYS A 286 11.85 14.96 6.12
N MET A 287 10.92 15.03 7.07
CA MET A 287 10.79 16.21 7.92
C MET A 287 11.98 16.27 8.90
N ASP A 288 12.63 17.41 8.94
CA ASP A 288 13.53 17.79 10.02
C ASP A 288 12.69 18.49 11.07
N ASP A 289 12.45 17.81 12.20
CA ASP A 289 11.57 18.29 13.26
C ASP A 289 12.14 19.54 13.97
N ASP A 290 13.46 19.68 14.03
CA ASP A 290 14.13 20.82 14.66
C ASP A 290 14.01 22.08 13.79
N LEU A 291 14.13 21.91 12.47
CA LEU A 291 14.07 23.00 11.50
C LEU A 291 12.67 23.21 10.92
N ALA A 292 11.71 22.36 11.29
CA ALA A 292 10.34 22.31 10.77
C ALA A 292 10.27 22.39 9.24
N LYS A 293 11.21 21.73 8.54
CA LYS A 293 11.34 21.79 7.09
C LYS A 293 11.60 20.42 6.47
N TRP A 294 11.14 20.25 5.23
CA TRP A 294 11.47 19.08 4.43
C TRP A 294 12.93 19.13 3.97
N VAL A 295 13.68 18.05 4.25
CA VAL A 295 15.05 17.85 3.82
C VAL A 295 15.11 16.66 2.87
N GLU A 296 15.80 16.83 1.75
CA GLU A 296 16.00 15.76 0.78
C GLU A 296 16.92 14.67 1.35
N VAL A 297 16.51 13.42 1.21
CA VAL A 297 17.26 12.25 1.67
C VAL A 297 18.24 11.87 0.57
N SER A 298 19.53 12.10 0.82
CA SER A 298 20.61 11.78 -0.13
C SER A 298 20.92 10.28 -0.22
N SER A 299 20.60 9.50 0.82
CA SER A 299 20.79 8.05 0.81
C SER A 299 19.79 7.33 1.70
N LEU A 300 19.22 6.25 1.18
CA LEU A 300 18.41 5.29 1.94
C LEU A 300 19.28 4.26 2.70
N GLY A 301 20.60 4.28 2.49
CA GLY A 301 21.54 3.30 3.05
C GLY A 301 21.28 1.89 2.52
N ASP A 302 21.25 0.89 3.41
CA ASP A 302 20.91 -0.50 3.07
C ASP A 302 19.40 -0.73 2.84
N LYS A 303 18.64 0.29 2.44
CA LYS A 303 17.21 0.15 2.17
C LYS A 303 16.90 0.32 0.69
N ALA A 304 15.83 -0.37 0.29
CA ALA A 304 15.15 -0.16 -0.98
C ALA A 304 13.73 0.32 -0.72
N LEU A 305 13.27 1.29 -1.50
CA LEU A 305 11.90 1.76 -1.50
C LEU A 305 11.13 1.03 -2.59
N ILE A 306 10.02 0.39 -2.23
CA ILE A 306 9.11 -0.25 -3.16
C ILE A 306 7.95 0.71 -3.41
N VAL A 307 7.82 1.18 -4.65
CA VAL A 307 6.71 2.01 -5.13
C VAL A 307 5.79 1.13 -5.95
N ALA A 308 4.90 0.41 -5.27
CA ALA A 308 3.83 -0.33 -5.90
C ALA A 308 2.62 0.59 -6.13
N TRP A 309 1.77 0.19 -7.07
CA TRP A 309 0.64 1.00 -7.54
C TRP A 309 -0.36 1.41 -6.43
N ASP A 310 -0.48 0.64 -5.34
CA ASP A 310 -1.37 0.87 -4.19
C ASP A 310 -0.65 0.93 -2.84
N SER A 311 0.68 0.86 -2.84
CA SER A 311 1.44 0.91 -1.60
C SER A 311 2.88 1.32 -1.82
N CYS A 312 3.37 2.18 -0.93
CA CYS A 312 4.77 2.56 -0.86
C CYS A 312 5.31 2.14 0.50
N PHE A 313 6.43 1.42 0.53
CA PHE A 313 7.08 0.95 1.75
C PHE A 313 8.55 0.66 1.52
N THR A 314 9.33 0.63 2.60
CA THR A 314 10.76 0.32 2.55
C THR A 314 11.06 -1.09 3.02
N VAL A 315 12.12 -1.67 2.46
CA VAL A 315 12.69 -2.97 2.86
C VAL A 315 14.19 -2.83 3.08
N VAL A 316 14.79 -3.69 3.90
CA VAL A 316 16.24 -3.75 4.09
C VAL A 316 16.84 -4.58 2.95
N ALA A 317 17.56 -3.97 2.03
CA ALA A 317 17.99 -4.60 0.78
C ALA A 317 18.85 -5.86 1.01
N SER A 318 19.76 -5.83 1.99
CA SER A 318 20.60 -6.99 2.34
C SER A 318 19.82 -8.23 2.78
N GLU A 319 18.57 -8.07 3.20
CA GLU A 319 17.65 -9.14 3.61
C GLU A 319 16.93 -9.82 2.43
N TYR A 320 17.17 -9.38 1.19
CA TYR A 320 16.48 -9.88 0.01
C TYR A 320 17.46 -10.32 -1.09
N HIS A 321 17.10 -11.37 -1.81
CA HIS A 321 17.90 -11.84 -2.96
C HIS A 321 17.91 -10.79 -4.08
N GLY A 322 19.08 -10.43 -4.60
CA GLY A 322 19.20 -9.49 -5.73
C GLY A 322 18.64 -8.08 -5.50
N CYS A 323 18.28 -7.71 -4.28
CA CYS A 323 17.75 -6.37 -3.97
C CYS A 323 18.91 -5.37 -3.85
N LEU A 324 18.80 -4.26 -4.58
CA LEU A 324 19.81 -3.20 -4.59
C LEU A 324 19.56 -2.26 -3.41
N LYS A 325 20.62 -1.96 -2.65
CA LYS A 325 20.59 -0.90 -1.65
C LYS A 325 20.47 0.47 -2.31
N ASN A 326 20.10 1.48 -1.52
CA ASN A 326 19.95 2.86 -1.95
C ASN A 326 19.15 3.05 -3.26
N SER A 327 18.04 2.32 -3.38
CA SER A 327 17.30 2.22 -4.64
C SER A 327 15.79 2.32 -4.47
N ILE A 328 15.10 2.67 -5.56
CA ILE A 328 13.65 2.79 -5.63
C ILE A 328 13.16 1.90 -6.78
N TYR A 329 12.33 0.91 -6.45
CA TYR A 329 11.71 0.00 -7.40
C TYR A 329 10.31 0.48 -7.77
N PHE A 330 10.02 0.59 -9.07
CA PHE A 330 8.75 1.12 -9.55
C PHE A 330 8.33 0.50 -10.89
N PHE A 331 7.03 0.55 -11.17
CA PHE A 331 6.44 0.29 -12.48
C PHE A 331 5.80 1.59 -12.96
N TYR A 332 6.38 2.24 -13.96
CA TYR A 332 5.70 3.31 -14.68
C TYR A 332 6.38 3.60 -16.02
N ASP A 333 5.61 4.18 -16.93
CA ASP A 333 5.77 4.18 -18.38
C ASP A 333 5.11 2.92 -18.98
N TYR A 334 4.49 3.02 -20.15
CA TYR A 334 3.68 1.99 -20.83
C TYR A 334 4.36 0.63 -21.10
N GLY A 335 5.50 0.33 -20.48
CA GLY A 335 6.18 -0.96 -20.51
C GLY A 335 5.79 -1.85 -19.33
N GLU A 336 5.84 -3.16 -19.57
CA GLU A 336 5.54 -4.22 -18.60
C GLU A 336 6.72 -4.56 -17.67
N ASN A 337 7.79 -3.74 -17.68
CA ASN A 337 9.04 -4.08 -17.04
C ASN A 337 9.30 -3.26 -15.76
N LEU A 338 9.78 -3.97 -14.74
CA LEU A 338 10.18 -3.38 -13.48
C LEU A 338 11.42 -2.52 -13.67
N LYS A 339 11.42 -1.30 -13.14
CA LYS A 339 12.56 -0.38 -13.18
C LYS A 339 13.09 -0.12 -11.78
N VAL A 340 14.37 0.23 -11.71
CA VAL A 340 15.06 0.60 -10.50
C VAL A 340 15.74 1.94 -10.69
N PHE A 341 15.40 2.92 -9.87
CA PHE A 341 16.11 4.18 -9.76
C PHE A 341 17.17 4.08 -8.65
N LYS A 342 18.43 4.37 -8.97
CA LYS A 342 19.52 4.43 -7.99
C LYS A 342 19.67 5.85 -7.47
N LEU A 343 19.59 6.03 -6.15
CA LEU A 343 19.80 7.37 -5.56
C LEU A 343 21.26 7.83 -5.64
N ASP A 344 22.22 6.90 -5.76
CA ASP A 344 23.65 7.24 -5.78
C ASP A 344 24.04 8.15 -6.95
N ASP A 345 23.55 7.83 -8.15
CA ASP A 345 23.91 8.49 -9.41
C ASP A 345 22.69 9.00 -10.21
N GLY A 346 21.47 8.75 -9.72
CA GLY A 346 20.24 9.12 -10.41
C GLY A 346 19.91 8.27 -11.64
N SER A 347 20.61 7.15 -11.86
CA SER A 347 20.38 6.27 -13.01
C SER A 347 19.11 5.43 -12.85
N ILE A 348 18.46 5.13 -13.97
CA ILE A 348 17.33 4.20 -14.05
C ILE A 348 17.78 2.96 -14.82
N ILE A 349 17.57 1.78 -14.24
CA ILE A 349 17.90 0.47 -14.80
C ILE A 349 16.62 -0.33 -15.00
N GLU A 350 16.51 -1.00 -16.13
CA GLU A 350 15.41 -1.94 -16.41
C GLU A 350 15.79 -3.35 -15.91
N MET A 351 14.90 -4.00 -15.17
CA MET A 351 15.21 -5.28 -14.51
C MET A 351 15.30 -6.46 -15.48
N THR A 352 15.03 -6.31 -16.77
CA THR A 352 15.38 -7.31 -17.78
C THR A 352 16.89 -7.60 -17.80
N ASP A 353 17.69 -6.63 -17.34
CA ASP A 353 19.15 -6.72 -17.26
C ASP A 353 19.65 -7.37 -15.95
N ILE A 354 18.74 -7.61 -14.99
CA ILE A 354 19.07 -8.14 -13.66
C ILE A 354 18.59 -9.59 -13.59
N SER A 355 19.56 -10.50 -13.44
CA SER A 355 19.44 -11.96 -13.44
C SER A 355 18.24 -12.52 -12.66
N SER A 356 17.87 -13.78 -12.97
CA SER A 356 16.87 -14.64 -12.31
C SER A 356 16.94 -14.74 -10.78
N GLN A 357 17.91 -14.10 -10.11
CA GLN A 357 18.12 -14.07 -8.66
C GLN A 357 17.45 -12.90 -7.93
N SER A 358 16.53 -12.20 -8.58
CA SER A 358 15.78 -11.09 -7.97
C SER A 358 14.75 -11.58 -6.93
N CYS A 359 14.58 -10.81 -5.85
CA CYS A 359 13.64 -11.11 -4.77
C CYS A 359 12.17 -11.09 -5.19
N PHE A 360 11.85 -10.56 -6.37
CA PHE A 360 10.50 -10.54 -6.92
C PHE A 360 10.14 -11.82 -7.70
N HIS A 361 11.12 -12.69 -7.96
CA HIS A 361 10.96 -13.89 -8.80
C HIS A 361 11.15 -15.19 -8.03
N MET A 362 10.53 -15.31 -6.84
CA MET A 362 10.57 -16.54 -6.02
C MET A 362 10.21 -17.79 -6.82
N PHE A 363 9.21 -17.68 -7.70
CA PHE A 363 8.67 -18.81 -8.45
C PHE A 363 9.35 -19.02 -9.82
N SER A 364 10.53 -18.44 -10.02
CA SER A 364 11.37 -18.70 -11.20
C SER A 364 12.43 -19.77 -10.90
N LEU A 365 12.75 -20.60 -11.90
CA LEU A 365 13.91 -21.50 -11.83
C LEU A 365 15.18 -20.66 -11.65
N PRO A 366 16.11 -21.00 -10.73
CA PRO A 366 16.38 -22.30 -10.11
C PRO A 366 15.94 -22.47 -8.64
N PHE A 367 15.05 -21.62 -8.10
CA PHE A 367 14.73 -21.62 -6.67
C PHE A 367 13.64 -22.63 -6.24
N LEU A 368 13.15 -23.40 -7.21
CA LEU A 368 12.20 -24.51 -7.09
C LEU A 368 12.87 -25.76 -7.62
#